data_AF-A0AAD9NG15-F1
#
_entry.id   AF-A0AAD9NG15-F1
#
_cell.length_a   1.000
_cell.length_b   1.000
_cell.length_c   1.000
_cell.angle_alpha   90.00
_cell.angle_beta   90.00
_cell.angle_gamma   90.00
#
_symmetry.space_group_name_H-M   'P 1'
#
loop_
_entity.id
_entity.type
_entity.pdbx_description
1 polymer ?
#
loop_
_entity_poly.entity_id
_entity_poly.type
_entity_poly.pdbx_seq_one_letter_code
_entity_poly.pdbx_strand_id
1 'polypeptide(L)'
;MFVLCPEQMIFYPRTGNCYLFMGEQTFNWSDGWDYCKTCHPDGHLMDIQSEEEEEIAFILKGNSTAWLGGRRFTSGVYDHVW
;
A
#
# COMPACT_ATOMS: atom_id res chain seq x y z
N MET A 1 -16.87 16.48 -5.57
CA MET A 1 -16.45 15.27 -6.29
C MET A 1 -16.29 14.18 -5.25
N PHE A 2 -17.07 13.11 -5.31
CA PHE A 2 -16.95 12.00 -4.37
C PHE A 2 -15.84 11.08 -4.86
N VAL A 3 -14.77 10.91 -4.07
CA VAL A 3 -13.78 9.87 -4.33
C VAL A 3 -14.44 8.54 -3.99
N LEU A 4 -14.75 7.75 -5.00
CA LEU A 4 -15.21 6.38 -4.82
C LEU A 4 -13.97 5.49 -4.89
N CYS A 5 -13.56 4.93 -3.75
CA CYS A 5 -12.53 3.92 -3.75
C CYS A 5 -13.03 2.67 -4.51
N PRO A 6 -12.11 1.91 -5.14
CA PRO A 6 -12.41 0.57 -5.63
C PRO A 6 -13.03 -0.32 -4.55
N GLU A 7 -13.72 -1.38 -4.96
CA GLU A 7 -14.41 -2.28 -4.04
C GLU A 7 -13.43 -2.82 -2.98
N GLN A 8 -13.88 -2.91 -1.72
CA GLN A 8 -13.11 -3.39 -0.55
C GLN A 8 -11.97 -2.47 -0.06
N MET A 9 -11.75 -1.31 -0.70
CA MET A 9 -10.82 -0.29 -0.21
C MET A 9 -11.51 0.75 0.68
N ILE A 10 -10.78 1.26 1.67
CA ILE A 10 -11.24 2.30 2.59
C ILE A 10 -10.58 3.62 2.22
N PHE A 11 -11.39 4.67 2.05
CA PHE A 11 -10.89 6.03 1.82
C PHE A 11 -10.41 6.66 3.13
N TYR A 12 -9.21 7.21 3.13
CA TYR A 12 -8.70 7.99 4.25
C TYR A 12 -8.54 9.47 3.85
N PRO A 13 -9.40 10.37 4.36
CA PRO A 13 -9.40 11.78 3.94
C PRO A 13 -8.11 12.54 4.22
N ARG A 14 -7.31 12.09 5.21
CA ARG A 14 -6.06 12.75 5.59
C ARG A 14 -4.96 12.61 4.55
N THR A 15 -4.94 11.50 3.81
CA THR A 15 -3.98 11.26 2.72
C THR A 15 -4.61 11.45 1.34
N GLY A 16 -5.95 11.41 1.26
CA GLY A 16 -6.66 11.47 -0.01
C GLY A 16 -6.57 10.17 -0.82
N ASN A 17 -6.09 9.08 -0.20
CA ASN A 17 -5.84 7.79 -0.83
C ASN A 17 -6.81 6.71 -0.33
N CYS A 18 -6.88 5.61 -1.10
CA CYS A 18 -7.65 4.42 -0.79
C CYS A 18 -6.69 3.30 -0.39
N TYR A 19 -6.97 2.61 0.72
CA TYR A 19 -6.10 1.55 1.23
C TYR A 19 -6.86 0.24 1.43
N LEU A 20 -6.15 -0.87 1.26
CA LEU A 20 -6.61 -2.23 1.52
C LEU A 20 -5.52 -2.96 2.32
N PHE A 21 -5.93 -3.65 3.37
CA PHE A 21 -5.04 -4.57 4.10
C PHE A 21 -5.51 -6.02 3.91
N MET A 22 -4.60 -6.87 3.44
CA MET A 22 -4.86 -8.29 3.22
C MET A 22 -4.15 -9.12 4.29
N GLY A 23 -4.75 -9.24 5.46
CA GLY A 23 -4.15 -9.95 6.59
C GLY A 23 -4.14 -11.47 6.50
N GLU A 24 -5.05 -12.07 5.71
CA GLU A 24 -5.21 -13.54 5.63
C GLU A 24 -4.42 -14.18 4.49
N GLN A 25 -3.98 -13.39 3.50
CA GLN A 25 -3.26 -13.89 2.32
C GLN A 25 -1.76 -13.72 2.49
N THR A 26 -1.01 -14.77 2.16
CA THR A 26 0.46 -14.76 2.24
C THR A 26 1.05 -14.50 0.86
N PHE A 27 1.35 -13.23 0.59
CA PHE A 27 2.07 -12.82 -0.61
C PHE A 27 3.55 -12.64 -0.31
N ASN A 28 4.42 -12.97 -1.27
CA ASN A 28 5.75 -12.36 -1.29
C ASN A 28 5.65 -10.90 -1.78
N TRP A 29 6.71 -10.11 -1.61
CA TRP A 29 6.68 -8.70 -2.00
C TRP A 29 6.27 -8.46 -3.45
N SER A 30 6.81 -9.24 -4.40
CA SER A 30 6.52 -9.08 -5.83
C SER A 30 5.08 -9.44 -6.15
N ASP A 31 4.57 -10.55 -5.58
CA ASP A 31 3.19 -10.97 -5.77
C ASP A 31 2.22 -9.95 -5.20
N GLY A 32 2.54 -9.35 -4.04
CA GLY A 32 1.75 -8.30 -3.42
C GLY A 32 1.69 -7.03 -4.29
N TRP A 33 2.83 -6.62 -4.86
CA TRP A 33 2.90 -5.51 -5.79
C TRP A 33 2.01 -5.72 -7.03
N ASP A 34 2.08 -6.89 -7.64
CA ASP A 34 1.26 -7.19 -8.82
C ASP A 34 -0.22 -7.40 -8.48
N TYR A 35 -0.53 -7.91 -7.29
CA TYR A 35 -1.91 -8.03 -6.82
C TYR A 35 -2.60 -6.66 -6.71
N CYS A 36 -1.93 -5.64 -6.16
CA CYS A 36 -2.50 -4.29 -6.03
C CYS A 36 -2.98 -3.72 -7.38
N LYS A 37 -2.28 -4.04 -8.48
CA LYS A 37 -2.67 -3.63 -9.85
C LYS A 37 -3.94 -4.32 -10.34
N THR A 38 -4.28 -5.48 -9.77
CA THR A 38 -5.54 -6.17 -10.06
C THR A 38 -6.73 -5.55 -9.35
N CYS A 39 -6.50 -4.88 -8.21
CA CYS A 39 -7.53 -4.11 -7.50
C CYS A 39 -7.85 -2.78 -8.20
N HIS A 40 -6.82 -2.10 -8.70
CA HIS A 40 -6.96 -0.87 -9.49
C HIS A 40 -5.74 -0.72 -10.41
N PRO A 41 -5.89 -0.18 -11.65
CA PRO A 41 -4.75 0.00 -12.56
C PRO A 41 -3.58 0.79 -11.97
N ASP A 42 -3.89 1.79 -11.12
CA ASP A 42 -2.90 2.62 -10.42
C ASP A 42 -2.56 2.09 -9.01
N GLY A 43 -3.02 0.89 -8.65
CA GLY A 43 -2.78 0.28 -7.35
C GLY A 43 -1.37 -0.29 -7.23
N HIS A 44 -0.68 0.04 -6.16
CA HIS A 44 0.63 -0.51 -5.79
C HIS A 44 0.70 -0.80 -4.28
N LEU A 45 1.79 -1.43 -3.82
CA LEU A 45 2.01 -1.58 -2.38
C LEU A 45 2.16 -0.20 -1.74
N MET A 46 1.67 -0.07 -0.51
CA MET A 46 1.68 1.22 0.20
C MET A 46 3.11 1.76 0.35
N ASP A 47 3.28 3.00 -0.10
CA ASP A 47 4.46 3.82 0.19
C ASP A 47 4.14 4.77 1.33
N ILE A 48 5.14 5.03 2.18
CA ILE A 48 5.01 5.92 3.33
C ILE A 48 5.82 7.18 3.04
N GLN A 49 5.12 8.26 2.74
CA GLN A 49 5.64 9.58 2.38
C GLN A 49 5.22 10.67 3.37
N SER A 50 4.31 10.36 4.30
CA SER A 50 3.88 11.27 5.35
C SER A 50 3.60 10.56 6.68
N GLU A 51 3.51 11.33 7.76
CA GLU A 51 3.14 10.82 9.10
C GLU A 51 1.73 10.21 9.09
N GLU A 52 0.81 10.79 8.34
CA GLU A 52 -0.55 10.26 8.19
C GLU A 52 -0.56 8.88 7.51
N GLU A 53 0.33 8.65 6.54
CA GLU A 53 0.49 7.34 5.92
C GLU A 53 1.08 6.33 6.90
N GLU A 54 2.04 6.73 7.72
CA GLU A 54 2.58 5.86 8.79
C GLU A 54 1.50 5.46 9.81
N GLU A 55 0.67 6.41 10.25
CA GLU A 55 -0.46 6.15 11.14
C GLU A 55 -1.45 5.15 10.53
N ILE A 56 -1.81 5.33 9.26
CA ILE A 56 -2.72 4.44 8.54
C ILE A 56 -2.12 3.04 8.41
N ALA A 57 -0.85 2.92 8.05
CA ALA A 57 -0.17 1.63 7.96
C ALA A 57 -0.18 0.90 9.31
N PHE A 58 0.06 1.63 10.41
CA PHE A 58 0.01 1.08 11.76
C PHE A 58 -1.39 0.57 12.14
N ILE A 59 -2.43 1.36 11.85
CA ILE A 59 -3.84 1.01 12.12
C ILE A 59 -4.25 -0.23 11.31
N LEU A 60 -3.95 -0.23 10.01
CA LEU A 60 -4.37 -1.27 9.08
C LEU A 60 -3.71 -2.62 9.37
N LYS A 61 -2.39 -2.64 9.65
CA LYS A 61 -1.69 -3.90 9.91
C LYS A 61 -2.09 -4.52 11.25
N GLY A 62 -2.49 -3.69 12.23
CA GLY A 62 -2.68 -4.12 13.62
C GLY A 62 -1.45 -4.86 14.17
N ASN A 63 -1.64 -6.11 14.61
CA ASN A 63 -0.57 -6.97 15.13
C ASN A 63 0.16 -7.78 14.05
N SER A 64 -0.23 -7.64 12.78
CA SER A 64 0.39 -8.34 11.66
C SER A 64 1.58 -7.56 11.08
N THR A 65 2.32 -8.24 10.22
CA THR A 65 3.30 -7.62 9.33
C THR A 65 2.68 -7.43 7.95
N ALA A 66 3.17 -6.45 7.21
CA ALA A 66 2.69 -6.12 5.88
C ALA A 66 3.88 -5.76 4.97
N TRP A 67 3.75 -6.05 3.68
CA TRP A 67 4.68 -5.52 2.69
C TRP A 67 4.34 -4.06 2.36
N LEU A 68 5.37 -3.25 2.18
CA LEU A 68 5.32 -1.86 1.74
C LEU A 68 6.04 -1.74 0.39
N GLY A 69 5.82 -0.64 -0.34
CA GLY A 69 6.41 -0.42 -1.67
C GLY A 69 7.93 -0.19 -1.66
N GLY A 70 8.50 0.19 -0.52
CA GLY A 70 9.96 0.37 -0.39
C GLY A 70 10.76 -0.93 -0.57
N ARG A 71 11.54 -1.02 -1.66
CA ARG A 71 12.48 -2.13 -1.91
C ARG A 71 13.82 -1.64 -2.42
N ARG A 72 14.92 -2.21 -1.91
CA ARG A 72 16.26 -1.96 -2.43
C ARG A 72 16.50 -2.78 -3.70
N PHE A 73 16.78 -2.12 -4.82
CA PHE A 73 17.40 -2.75 -5.99
C PHE A 73 18.92 -2.59 -5.91
N THR A 74 19.68 -3.64 -6.22
CA THR A 74 21.13 -3.68 -6.01
C THR A 74 21.88 -2.70 -6.91
N SER A 75 22.14 -1.50 -6.42
CA SER A 75 23.33 -0.66 -6.73
C SER A 75 23.46 0.59 -5.82
N GLY A 76 22.82 0.60 -4.64
CA GLY A 76 22.92 1.74 -3.72
C GLY A 76 22.10 2.97 -4.13
N VAL A 77 21.24 2.83 -5.14
CA VAL A 77 20.18 3.79 -5.45
C VAL A 77 18.92 3.31 -4.75
N TYR A 78 18.34 4.18 -3.90
CA TYR A 78 16.99 3.99 -3.41
C TYR A 78 16.05 4.36 -4.57
N ASP A 79 15.75 3.39 -5.43
CA ASP A 79 14.63 3.55 -6.34
C ASP A 79 13.37 3.34 -5.51
N HIS A 80 12.81 4.45 -5.01
CA HIS A 80 11.39 4.50 -4.78
C HIS A 80 10.76 4.22 -6.15
N VAL A 81 10.24 3.00 -6.33
CA VAL A 81 9.50 2.67 -7.55
C VAL A 81 8.16 3.36 -7.39
N TRP A 82 8.09 4.60 -7.89
CA TRP A 82 6.85 5.37 -8.01
C TRP A 82 6.00 4.79 -9.14
#